data_AF-A0A957LTY4-F1
#
_entry.id   AF-A0A957LTY4-F1
#
_cell.length_a   1.000
_cell.length_b   1.000
_cell.length_c   1.000
_cell.angle_alpha   90.00
_cell.angle_beta   90.00
_cell.angle_gamma   90.00
#
_symmetry.space_group_name_H-M   'P 1'
#
loop_
_entity.id
_entity.type
_entity.pdbx_description
1 polymer ?
#
loop_
_entity_poly.entity_id
_entity_poly.type
_entity_poly.pdbx_seq_one_letter_code
_entity_poly.pdbx_strand_id
1 'polypeptide(L)' 'YVRPPFDGIDWGRSVAEIADAIAEGRPQRASGAQAAHVVEICAAISESLQTGRPVDVTSSFTPPWPMAWGE' A
#
# COMPACT_ATOMS: atom_id res chain seq x y z
N TYR A 1 26.78 9.07 3.73
CA TYR A 1 26.36 9.08 5.14
C TYR A 1 24.89 8.70 5.18
N VAL A 2 24.52 7.58 5.82
CA VAL A 2 23.12 7.14 5.90
C VAL A 2 22.43 7.92 7.01
N ARG A 3 21.30 8.54 6.72
CA ARG A 3 20.51 9.26 7.73
C ARG A 3 20.03 8.25 8.79
N PRO A 4 20.20 8.54 10.09
CA PRO A 4 19.67 7.67 11.14
C PRO A 4 18.14 7.54 10.98
N PRO A 5 17.57 6.33 11.12
CA PRO A 5 16.14 6.14 10.99
C PRO A 5 15.39 6.90 12.10
N PHE A 6 14.11 7.17 11.86
CA PHE A 6 13.24 7.71 12.90
C PHE A 6 13.16 6.73 14.07
N ASP A 7 13.28 7.23 15.29
CA ASP A 7 13.17 6.41 16.51
C ASP A 7 11.70 6.20 16.86
N GLY A 8 11.17 5.02 16.50
CA GLY A 8 9.78 4.64 16.70
C GLY A 8 8.99 4.47 15.40
N ILE A 9 7.65 4.57 15.50
CA ILE A 9 6.74 4.46 14.35
C ILE A 9 6.40 5.86 13.86
N ASP A 10 6.83 6.17 12.64
CA ASP A 10 6.47 7.42 11.95
C ASP A 10 5.06 7.31 11.35
N TRP A 11 4.04 7.45 12.20
CA TRP A 11 2.63 7.39 11.81
C TRP A 11 2.24 8.45 10.77
N GLY A 12 3.00 9.55 10.70
CA GLY A 12 2.78 10.64 9.74
C GLY A 12 3.34 10.36 8.36
N ARG A 13 4.19 9.34 8.19
CA ARG A 13 4.91 9.08 6.93
C ARG A 13 4.00 8.91 5.72
N SER A 14 2.88 8.19 5.88
CA SER A 14 1.95 7.96 4.76
C SER A 14 1.27 9.25 4.33
N VAL A 15 0.82 10.08 5.28
CA VAL A 15 0.18 11.37 5.00
C VAL A 15 1.16 12.36 4.37
N ALA A 16 2.40 12.39 4.88
CA ALA A 16 3.46 13.20 4.32
C ALA A 16 3.77 12.82 2.85
N GLU A 17 3.86 11.51 2.55
CA GLU A 17 4.09 11.03 1.17
C GLU A 17 2.97 11.45 0.21
N ILE A 18 1.71 11.39 0.66
CA ILE A 18 0.56 11.81 -0.15
C ILE A 18 0.61 13.33 -0.40
N ALA A 19 0.95 14.12 0.62
CA ALA A 19 1.10 15.56 0.48
C ALA A 19 2.20 15.91 -0.55
N ASP A 20 3.37 15.25 -0.46
CA ASP A 20 4.46 15.42 -1.42
C ASP A 20 4.03 15.01 -2.83
N ALA A 21 3.32 13.87 -2.98
CA ALA A 21 2.83 13.41 -4.27
C ALA A 21 1.88 14.41 -4.94
N ILE A 22 0.99 15.04 -4.16
CA ILE A 22 0.10 16.11 -4.62
C ILE A 22 0.90 17.33 -5.06
N ALA A 23 1.87 17.77 -4.27
CA ALA A 23 2.70 18.93 -4.58
C ALA A 23 3.55 18.74 -5.84
N GLU A 24 4.06 17.52 -6.07
CA GLU A 24 4.90 17.16 -7.20
C GLU A 24 4.11 16.73 -8.45
N GLY A 25 2.79 16.53 -8.33
CA GLY A 25 1.93 16.07 -9.43
C GLY A 25 2.25 14.64 -9.88
N ARG A 26 2.78 13.79 -9.00
CA ARG A 26 3.10 12.38 -9.28
C ARG A 26 2.07 11.43 -8.64
N PRO A 27 1.94 10.18 -9.11
CA PRO A 27 1.15 9.18 -8.42
C PRO A 27 1.63 8.99 -6.97
N GLN A 28 0.67 8.89 -6.04
CA GLN A 28 0.92 8.47 -4.66
C GLN A 28 1.49 7.04 -4.64
N ARG A 29 2.39 6.75 -3.71
CA ARG A 29 2.95 5.39 -3.60
C ARG A 29 1.97 4.43 -2.96
N ALA A 30 1.20 4.88 -1.97
CA ALA A 30 0.11 4.11 -1.37
C ALA A 30 -1.21 4.42 -2.11
N SER A 31 -1.46 3.71 -3.23
CA SER A 31 -2.64 3.99 -4.05
C SER A 31 -3.94 3.45 -3.45
N GLY A 32 -5.07 4.08 -3.79
CA GLY A 32 -6.40 3.57 -3.44
C GLY A 32 -6.68 2.19 -4.03
N ALA A 33 -6.18 1.89 -5.23
CA ALA A 33 -6.31 0.56 -5.85
C ALA A 33 -5.58 -0.52 -5.06
N GLN A 34 -4.38 -0.21 -4.56
CA GLN A 34 -3.64 -1.10 -3.66
C GLN A 34 -4.41 -1.33 -2.35
N ALA A 35 -4.98 -0.27 -1.76
CA ALA A 35 -5.79 -0.41 -0.55
C ALA A 35 -7.05 -1.27 -0.78
N ALA A 36 -7.74 -1.06 -1.91
CA ALA A 36 -8.90 -1.87 -2.29
C ALA A 36 -8.54 -3.35 -2.46
N HIS A 37 -7.39 -3.65 -3.06
CA HIS A 37 -6.90 -5.02 -3.19
C HIS A 37 -6.68 -5.70 -1.84
N VAL A 38 -6.10 -4.99 -0.86
CA VAL A 38 -5.95 -5.50 0.51
C VAL A 38 -7.32 -5.78 1.15
N VAL A 39 -8.30 -4.89 0.94
CA VAL A 39 -9.67 -5.09 1.45
C VAL A 39 -10.32 -6.33 0.83
N GLU A 40 -10.16 -6.56 -0.48
CA GLU A 40 -10.66 -7.78 -1.13
C GLU A 40 -10.02 -9.04 -0.51
N ILE A 41 -8.71 -9.03 -0.26
CA ILE A 41 -8.02 -10.15 0.42
C ILE A 41 -8.65 -10.40 1.80
N CYS A 42 -8.88 -9.36 2.61
CA CYS A 42 -9.52 -9.51 3.92
C CYS A 42 -10.94 -10.08 3.81
N ALA A 43 -11.71 -9.66 2.81
CA ALA A 43 -13.05 -10.18 2.55
C ALA A 43 -13.01 -11.65 2.10
N ALA A 44 -12.11 -12.00 1.17
CA ALA A 44 -11.94 -13.35 0.67
C ALA A 44 -11.51 -14.34 1.78
N ILE A 45 -10.62 -13.91 2.70
CA ILE A 45 -10.27 -14.71 3.89
C ILE A 45 -11.50 -14.97 4.75
N SER A 46 -12.31 -13.93 5.00
CA SER A 46 -13.52 -14.04 5.83
C SER A 46 -14.56 -14.96 5.20
N GLU A 47 -14.77 -14.85 3.89
CA GLU A 47 -15.68 -15.72 3.14
C GLU A 47 -15.18 -17.17 3.07
N SER A 48 -13.87 -17.36 2.86
CA SER A 48 -13.25 -18.67 2.83
C SER A 48 -13.44 -19.40 4.17
N LEU A 49 -13.27 -18.70 5.29
CA LEU A 49 -13.51 -19.24 6.62
C LEU A 49 -14.97 -19.66 6.83
N GLN A 50 -15.93 -18.86 6.35
CA GLN A 50 -17.36 -19.13 6.50
C GLN A 50 -17.83 -20.31 5.64
N THR A 51 -17.30 -20.43 4.43
CA THR A 51 -17.74 -21.42 3.43
C THR A 51 -16.93 -22.70 3.46
N GLY A 52 -15.75 -22.69 4.09
CA GLY A 52 -14.80 -23.80 4.08
C GLY A 52 -14.20 -24.07 2.70
N ARG A 53 -14.19 -23.07 1.80
CA ARG A 53 -13.72 -23.20 0.41
C ARG A 53 -12.71 -22.10 0.07
N PRO A 54 -11.79 -22.34 -0.88
CA PRO A 54 -10.97 -21.26 -1.42
C PRO A 54 -11.85 -20.19 -2.10
N VAL A 55 -11.43 -18.93 -1.98
CA VAL A 55 -12.07 -17.78 -2.64
C VAL A 55 -11.00 -17.06 -3.46
N ASP A 56 -11.28 -16.84 -4.75
CA ASP A 56 -10.36 -16.18 -5.66
C ASP A 56 -10.33 -14.66 -5.39
N VAL A 57 -9.13 -14.10 -5.33
CA VAL A 57 -8.90 -12.65 -5.30
C VAL A 57 -8.63 -12.21 -6.73
N THR A 58 -9.45 -11.29 -7.23
CA THR A 58 -9.49 -10.93 -8.66
C THR A 58 -9.01 -9.51 -8.95
N SER A 59 -8.98 -8.63 -7.94
CA SER A 59 -8.44 -7.30 -8.13
C SER A 59 -6.92 -7.31 -8.26
N SER A 60 -6.40 -6.23 -8.81
CA SER A 60 -4.96 -5.99 -8.96
C SER A 60 -4.70 -4.49 -8.91
N PHE A 61 -3.43 -4.10 -8.86
CA PHE A 61 -3.02 -2.70 -8.84
C PHE A 61 -1.65 -2.54 -9.51
N THR A 62 -1.36 -1.35 -10.02
CA THR A 62 -0.02 -1.02 -10.52
C THR A 62 0.93 -0.84 -9.33
N PRO A 63 2.03 -1.61 -9.25
CA PRO A 63 3.02 -1.43 -8.19
C PRO A 63 3.60 -0.02 -8.20
N PRO A 64 3.89 0.58 -7.03
CA PRO A 64 4.50 1.90 -6.97
C PRO A 64 5.89 1.90 -7.58
N TRP A 65 6.28 3.02 -8.19
CA TRP A 65 7.64 3.19 -8.73
C TRP A 65 8.69 3.01 -7.63
N PRO A 66 9.79 2.28 -7.88
CA PRO A 66 10.88 2.13 -6.93
C PRO A 66 11.37 3.47 -6.40
N MET A 67 11.87 3.49 -5.18
CA MET A 67 12.59 4.68 -4.70
C MET A 67 13.90 4.82 -5.48
N ALA A 68 14.45 6.02 -5.60
CA ALA A 68 15.71 6.26 -6.33
C ALA A 68 16.92 5.45 -5.81
N TRP A 69 16.85 4.94 -4.58
CA TRP A 69 17.88 4.06 -4.01
C TRP A 69 17.70 2.58 -4.38
N GLY A 70 16.59 2.21 -5.05
CA GLY A 70 16.24 0.86 -5.46
C GLY A 70 16.10 0.68 -6.97
N GLU A 71 16.69 1.58 -7.76
CA GLU A 71 17.00 1.36 -9.19
C GLU A 71 18.20 0.40 -9.33
#